data_AF-A0A9W8AYQ6-F1
#
_entry.id   AF-A0A9W8AYQ6-F1
#
_cell.length_a   1.000
_cell.length_b   1.000
_cell.length_c   1.000
_cell.angle_alpha   90.00
_cell.angle_beta   90.00
_cell.angle_gamma   90.00
#
_symmetry.space_group_name_H-M   'P 1'
#
loop_
_entity.id
_entity.type
_entity.pdbx_description
1 polymer ?
#
loop_
_entity_poly.entity_id
_entity_poly.type
_entity_poly.pdbx_seq_one_letter_code
_entity_poly.pdbx_strand_id
1 'polypeptide(L)'
;LGVSDDVILCHGKFHQESPLSLKSPLSNPALANTWPSPTKPQPSAVPTPLPYAAHPYSGLRDLEGVMHQTFDLVVCIRFLNRWLFSSGQLDRWIKPGGFLLYCTFVETKEFPGEHPTDPKHRVQPGELAKWLGPDTGYDIWYDQIETIEDGRHVNSFVARKRMVELAVSP
;
A
#
# COMPACT_ATOMS: atom_id res chain seq x y z
N LEU A 1 21.46 -3.86 -9.76
CA LEU A 1 20.36 -3.30 -8.94
C LEU A 1 19.10 -4.06 -9.33
N GLY A 2 18.85 -5.22 -8.71
CA GLY A 2 17.62 -5.97 -8.93
C GLY A 2 16.55 -5.37 -8.02
N VAL A 3 15.51 -4.80 -8.61
CA VAL A 3 14.30 -4.43 -7.89
C VAL A 3 13.52 -5.72 -7.69
N SER A 4 13.17 -6.06 -6.46
CA SER A 4 12.28 -7.20 -6.19
C SER A 4 10.85 -6.69 -6.36
N ASP A 5 10.08 -7.31 -7.26
CA ASP A 5 8.68 -6.95 -7.55
C ASP A 5 7.68 -7.48 -6.50
N ASP A 6 8.16 -7.78 -5.29
CA ASP A 6 7.36 -8.43 -4.26
C ASP A 6 6.40 -7.43 -3.60
N VAL A 7 5.16 -7.43 -4.07
CA VAL A 7 4.05 -6.68 -3.46
C VAL A 7 3.35 -7.59 -2.45
N ILE A 8 3.48 -7.29 -1.16
CA ILE A 8 2.68 -7.95 -0.12
C ILE A 8 1.43 -7.11 0.16
N LEU A 9 0.27 -7.75 0.01
CA LEU A 9 -1.03 -7.22 0.38
C LEU A 9 -1.52 -7.89 1.67
N CYS A 10 -1.58 -7.13 2.76
CA CYS A 10 -2.23 -7.56 3.99
C CYS A 10 -3.75 -7.36 3.86
N HIS A 11 -4.51 -8.44 3.63
CA HIS A 11 -5.96 -8.38 3.45
C HIS A 11 -6.72 -8.61 4.76
N GLY A 12 -7.70 -7.76 5.06
CA GLY A 12 -8.81 -8.06 5.98
C GLY A 12 -9.98 -8.67 5.21
N LYS A 13 -10.68 -9.66 5.77
CA LYS A 13 -11.85 -10.30 5.13
C LYS A 13 -12.95 -9.27 4.86
N PHE A 14 -13.25 -9.03 3.59
CA PHE A 14 -14.43 -8.29 3.14
C PHE A 14 -15.57 -9.29 2.88
N HIS A 15 -16.75 -9.03 3.43
CA HIS A 15 -17.99 -9.61 2.91
C HIS A 15 -18.39 -8.80 1.67
N GLN A 16 -18.29 -9.42 0.50
CA GLN A 16 -18.68 -8.81 -0.77
C GLN A 16 -20.08 -9.29 -1.15
N GLU A 17 -21.10 -8.46 -0.92
CA GLU A 17 -22.41 -8.63 -1.54
C GLU A 17 -22.52 -7.65 -2.71
N SER A 18 -21.95 -8.05 -3.87
CA SER A 18 -22.31 -7.64 -5.25
C SER A 18 -21.09 -7.69 -6.19
N PRO A 19 -21.25 -8.10 -7.46
CA PRO A 19 -20.16 -8.09 -8.43
C PRO A 19 -19.92 -6.65 -8.94
N LEU A 20 -18.77 -6.07 -8.60
CA LEU A 20 -18.30 -4.82 -9.19
C LEU A 20 -17.80 -5.08 -10.62
N SER A 21 -18.49 -4.54 -11.61
CA SER A 21 -18.01 -4.50 -13.01
C SER A 21 -17.14 -3.25 -13.21
N LEU A 22 -15.83 -3.43 -13.24
CA LEU A 22 -14.89 -2.39 -13.68
C LEU A 22 -15.11 -2.07 -15.17
N LYS A 23 -15.64 -0.89 -15.48
CA LYS A 23 -15.69 -0.39 -16.86
C LYS A 23 -14.37 0.31 -17.18
N SER A 24 -13.75 -0.08 -18.28
CA SER A 24 -12.53 0.54 -18.82
C SER A 24 -12.73 2.05 -19.05
N PRO A 25 -11.72 2.90 -18.75
CA PRO A 25 -11.77 4.35 -19.00
C PRO A 25 -11.90 4.76 -20.48
N LEU A 26 -11.90 3.79 -21.41
CA LEU A 26 -12.18 4.01 -22.83
C LEU A 26 -13.66 4.34 -23.14
N SER A 27 -14.55 4.34 -22.15
CA SER A 27 -15.97 4.65 -22.36
C SER A 27 -16.34 6.13 -22.26
N ASN A 28 -15.38 7.04 -22.10
CA ASN A 28 -15.64 8.49 -21.99
C ASN A 28 -15.29 9.24 -23.30
N PRO A 29 -16.28 9.72 -24.08
CA PRO A 29 -16.04 10.38 -25.37
C PRO A 29 -15.32 11.74 -25.25
N ALA A 30 -15.21 12.31 -24.05
CA ALA A 30 -14.55 13.61 -23.83
C ALA A 30 -13.01 13.56 -23.84
N LEU A 31 -12.40 12.37 -23.74
CA LEU A 31 -10.94 12.19 -23.65
C LEU A 31 -10.32 11.58 -24.93
N ALA A 32 -11.10 11.35 -25.98
CA ALA A 32 -10.65 10.59 -27.15
C ALA A 32 -9.67 11.34 -28.06
N ASN A 33 -9.56 12.67 -27.96
CA ASN A 33 -8.94 13.49 -29.01
C ASN A 33 -7.60 14.13 -28.64
N THR A 34 -7.07 13.91 -27.43
CA THR A 34 -5.80 14.49 -26.95
C THR A 34 -4.64 13.48 -26.91
N TRP A 35 -4.87 12.23 -27.27
CA TRP A 35 -3.84 11.19 -27.22
C TRP A 35 -3.21 10.97 -28.61
N PRO A 36 -1.88 11.03 -28.78
CA PRO A 36 -1.25 10.66 -30.04
C PRO A 36 -1.56 9.19 -30.34
N SER A 37 -2.03 8.90 -31.56
CA SER A 37 -2.33 7.53 -31.96
C SER A 37 -1.09 6.65 -31.79
N PRO A 38 -1.16 5.51 -31.06
CA PRO A 38 -0.05 4.60 -30.99
C PRO A 38 0.20 4.03 -32.39
N THR A 39 1.41 4.25 -32.92
CA THR A 39 1.92 3.48 -34.06
C THR A 39 1.79 2.01 -33.72
N LYS A 40 1.08 1.26 -34.58
CA LYS A 40 0.91 -0.19 -34.52
C LYS A 40 2.28 -0.85 -34.23
N PRO A 41 2.48 -1.52 -33.09
CA PRO A 41 3.65 -2.35 -32.92
C PRO A 41 3.57 -3.51 -33.93
N GLN A 42 4.63 -3.71 -34.70
CA GLN A 42 4.82 -4.96 -35.43
C GLN A 42 4.78 -6.14 -34.44
N PRO A 43 4.27 -7.31 -34.83
CA PRO A 43 4.27 -8.49 -33.97
C PRO A 43 5.70 -8.98 -33.81
N SER A 44 6.44 -8.44 -32.83
CA SER A 44 7.61 -9.11 -32.29
C SER A 44 7.12 -10.24 -31.40
N ALA A 45 7.81 -11.38 -31.48
CA ALA A 45 7.43 -12.63 -30.83
C ALA A 45 6.99 -12.40 -29.38
N VAL A 46 5.79 -12.88 -29.06
CA VAL A 46 5.30 -13.00 -27.69
C VAL A 46 6.41 -13.70 -26.90
N PRO A 47 7.04 -13.07 -25.90
CA PRO A 47 7.95 -13.79 -25.04
C PRO A 47 7.13 -14.89 -24.38
N THR A 48 7.55 -16.14 -24.57
CA THR A 48 7.03 -17.30 -23.87
C THR A 48 6.87 -16.93 -22.39
N PRO A 49 5.71 -17.13 -21.76
CA PRO A 49 5.58 -16.90 -20.34
C PRO A 49 6.70 -17.69 -19.66
N LEU A 50 7.62 -17.00 -18.99
CA LEU A 50 8.51 -17.68 -18.07
C LEU A 50 7.60 -18.45 -17.12
N PRO A 51 7.89 -19.73 -16.83
CA PRO A 51 7.09 -20.49 -15.90
C PRO A 51 7.02 -19.67 -14.62
N TYR A 52 5.83 -19.17 -14.30
CA TYR A 52 5.51 -18.62 -13.00
C TYR A 52 5.77 -19.79 -12.06
N ALA A 53 6.96 -19.81 -11.46
CA ALA A 53 7.31 -20.81 -10.48
C ALA A 53 6.24 -20.71 -9.42
N ALA A 54 5.41 -21.74 -9.33
CA ALA A 54 4.51 -21.90 -8.22
C ALA A 54 5.39 -21.88 -6.98
N HIS A 55 5.51 -20.73 -6.33
CA HIS A 55 6.15 -20.65 -5.03
C HIS A 55 5.25 -21.45 -4.09
N PRO A 56 5.73 -22.59 -3.58
CA PRO A 56 4.92 -23.49 -2.79
C PRO A 56 4.87 -22.91 -1.40
N TYR A 57 3.90 -22.04 -1.10
CA TYR A 57 3.69 -21.60 0.28
C TYR A 57 3.04 -22.74 1.08
N SER A 58 3.83 -23.77 1.33
CA SER A 58 3.49 -24.92 2.15
C SER A 58 3.85 -24.60 3.60
N GLY A 59 2.88 -24.09 4.35
CA GLY A 59 2.75 -24.26 5.80
C GLY A 59 3.94 -23.86 6.69
N LEU A 60 3.74 -22.80 7.47
CA LEU A 60 4.51 -22.41 8.67
C LEU A 60 6.00 -22.05 8.50
N ARG A 61 6.77 -22.71 7.62
CA ARG A 61 8.19 -22.41 7.37
C ARG A 61 8.42 -21.13 6.55
N ASP A 62 7.49 -20.80 5.66
CA ASP A 62 7.61 -19.61 4.82
C ASP A 62 7.25 -18.31 5.55
N LEU A 63 6.46 -18.40 6.62
CA LEU A 63 6.19 -17.24 7.48
C LEU A 63 7.49 -16.74 8.10
N GLU A 64 8.37 -17.64 8.54
CA GLU A 64 9.67 -17.30 9.10
C GLU A 64 10.55 -16.58 8.06
N GLY A 65 10.53 -17.02 6.80
CA GLY A 65 11.20 -16.33 5.70
C GLY A 65 10.68 -14.91 5.45
N VAL A 66 9.35 -14.70 5.47
CA VAL A 66 8.72 -13.37 5.30
C VAL A 66 9.03 -12.43 6.47
N MET A 67 9.18 -12.93 7.70
CA MET A 67 9.53 -12.10 8.86
C MET A 67 10.92 -11.43 8.72
N HIS A 68 11.81 -12.00 7.89
CA HIS A 68 13.16 -11.48 7.64
C HIS A 68 13.30 -10.73 6.31
N GLN A 69 12.25 -10.69 5.48
CA GLN A 69 12.27 -9.95 4.22
C GLN A 69 12.03 -8.46 4.45
N THR A 70 12.61 -7.67 3.55
CA THR A 70 12.43 -6.23 3.48
C THR A 70 11.97 -5.85 2.09
N PHE A 71 11.13 -4.83 2.01
CA PHE A 71 10.42 -4.42 0.80
C PHE A 71 10.72 -2.96 0.47
N ASP A 72 10.73 -2.67 -0.83
CA ASP A 72 10.86 -1.30 -1.34
C ASP A 72 9.54 -0.53 -1.18
N LEU A 73 8.41 -1.23 -1.10
CA LEU A 73 7.07 -0.69 -0.85
C LEU A 73 6.26 -1.64 0.05
N VAL A 74 5.70 -1.10 1.12
CA VAL A 74 4.70 -1.77 1.96
C VAL A 74 3.36 -1.07 1.80
N VAL A 75 2.28 -1.83 1.58
CA VAL A 75 0.93 -1.29 1.36
C VAL A 75 -0.04 -1.85 2.39
N CYS A 76 -0.77 -0.95 3.06
CA CYS A 76 -1.82 -1.28 4.02
C CYS A 76 -3.10 -0.55 3.63
N ILE A 77 -4.13 -1.30 3.20
CA ILE A 77 -5.40 -0.73 2.74
C ILE A 77 -6.56 -1.29 3.59
N ARG A 78 -7.38 -0.40 4.13
CA ARG A 78 -8.59 -0.69 4.94
C ARG A 78 -8.32 -1.71 6.06
N PHE A 79 -7.11 -1.67 6.60
CA PHE A 79 -6.64 -2.50 7.69
C PHE A 79 -5.97 -1.61 8.72
N LEU A 80 -6.16 -1.91 10.00
CA LEU A 80 -5.48 -1.21 11.08
C LEU A 80 -5.12 -2.22 12.17
N ASN A 81 -3.83 -2.43 12.36
CA ASN A 81 -3.30 -3.20 13.47
C ASN A 81 -2.18 -2.40 14.15
N ARG A 82 -2.53 -1.74 15.25
CA ARG A 82 -1.62 -0.89 16.03
C ARG A 82 -0.40 -1.63 16.57
N TRP A 83 -0.51 -2.95 16.77
CA TRP A 83 0.62 -3.77 17.23
C TRP A 83 1.78 -3.80 16.22
N LEU A 84 1.52 -3.66 14.92
CA LEU A 84 2.58 -3.65 13.90
C LEU A 84 3.52 -2.43 14.05
N PHE A 85 2.99 -1.31 14.54
CA PHE A 85 3.77 -0.10 14.81
C PHE A 85 4.53 -0.25 16.13
N SER A 86 3.84 -0.66 17.21
CA SER A 86 4.47 -0.76 18.54
C SER A 86 5.50 -1.89 18.65
N SER A 87 5.36 -2.97 17.88
CA SER A 87 6.34 -4.06 17.82
C SER A 87 7.55 -3.77 16.91
N GLY A 88 7.53 -2.65 16.16
CA GLY A 88 8.52 -2.35 15.13
C GLY A 88 8.54 -3.33 13.96
N GLN A 89 7.52 -4.19 13.82
CA GLN A 89 7.46 -5.15 12.70
C GLN A 89 7.26 -4.42 11.37
N LEU A 90 6.39 -3.40 11.33
CA LEU A 90 6.15 -2.63 10.12
C LEU A 90 7.43 -1.92 9.64
N ASP A 91 8.18 -1.34 10.58
CA ASP A 91 9.45 -0.69 10.29
C ASP A 91 10.48 -1.67 9.69
N ARG A 92 10.59 -2.87 10.26
CA ARG A 92 11.53 -3.90 9.80
C ARG A 92 11.24 -4.39 8.39
N TRP A 93 9.98 -4.38 7.96
CA TRP A 93 9.61 -4.73 6.60
C TRP A 93 9.97 -3.68 5.56
N ILE A 94 10.25 -2.43 5.95
CA ILE A 94 10.53 -1.35 5.00
C ILE A 94 12.04 -1.14 4.91
N LYS A 95 12.59 -1.27 3.69
CA LYS A 95 14.01 -0.94 3.43
C LYS A 95 14.29 0.53 3.72
N PRO A 96 15.51 0.91 4.15
CA PRO A 96 15.94 2.30 4.10
C PRO A 96 15.73 2.87 2.69
N GLY A 97 15.09 4.04 2.60
CA GLY A 97 14.70 4.66 1.33
C GLY A 97 13.41 4.11 0.70
N GLY A 98 12.85 3.02 1.22
CA GLY A 98 11.58 2.43 0.79
C GLY A 98 10.35 3.20 1.29
N PHE A 99 9.19 2.82 0.78
CA PHE A 99 7.93 3.52 1.01
C PHE A 99 6.92 2.69 1.81
N LEU A 100 6.09 3.41 2.54
CA LEU A 100 4.87 2.90 3.14
C LEU A 100 3.68 3.69 2.60
N LEU A 101 2.69 2.97 2.07
CA LEU A 101 1.38 3.50 1.78
C LEU A 101 0.39 2.92 2.78
N TYR A 102 -0.31 3.80 3.50
CA TYR A 102 -1.38 3.44 4.41
C TYR A 102 -2.66 4.17 4.00
N CYS A 103 -3.73 3.44 3.79
CA CYS A 103 -5.04 4.00 3.46
C CYS A 103 -6.07 3.32 4.33
N THR A 104 -6.57 3.97 5.39
CA THR A 104 -7.46 3.33 6.36
C THR A 104 -8.49 4.28 6.93
N PHE A 105 -9.58 3.75 7.47
CA PHE A 105 -10.70 4.55 7.98
C PHE A 105 -10.24 5.50 9.08
N VAL A 106 -10.78 6.73 9.08
CA VAL A 106 -10.43 7.76 10.05
C VAL A 106 -11.56 7.94 11.08
N GLU A 107 -11.19 8.20 12.33
CA GLU A 107 -12.13 8.64 13.36
C GLU A 107 -12.19 10.17 13.35
N THR A 108 -13.30 10.75 12.92
CA THR A 108 -13.52 12.20 13.00
C THR A 108 -14.93 12.51 13.43
N LYS A 109 -15.10 13.65 14.12
CA LYS A 109 -16.41 14.16 14.53
C LYS A 109 -17.19 14.75 13.35
N GLU A 110 -16.51 15.05 12.24
CA GLU A 110 -17.09 15.61 11.03
C GLU A 110 -18.01 14.62 10.31
N PHE A 111 -17.75 13.31 10.46
CA PHE A 111 -18.49 12.23 9.79
C PHE A 111 -18.97 11.20 10.82
N PRO A 112 -20.03 11.50 11.60
CA PRO A 112 -20.53 10.58 12.62
C PRO A 112 -21.19 9.34 12.00
N GLY A 113 -21.00 8.17 12.62
CA GLY A 113 -21.69 6.94 12.25
C GLY A 113 -21.06 6.12 11.13
N GLU A 114 -19.84 6.45 10.70
CA GLU A 114 -19.15 5.68 9.65
C GLU A 114 -18.70 4.29 10.10
N HIS A 115 -18.74 3.36 9.14
CA HIS A 115 -18.22 2.01 9.30
C HIS A 115 -16.73 1.95 8.92
N PRO A 116 -15.92 1.16 9.63
CA PRO A 116 -16.26 0.28 10.76
C PRO A 116 -16.60 1.07 12.02
N THR A 117 -17.64 0.65 12.75
CA THR A 117 -18.15 1.36 13.94
C THR A 117 -17.25 1.23 15.17
N ASP A 118 -16.46 0.15 15.23
CA ASP A 118 -15.49 -0.08 16.30
C ASP A 118 -14.26 0.83 16.12
N PRO A 119 -13.98 1.75 17.06
CA PRO A 119 -12.86 2.69 16.97
C PRO A 119 -11.50 2.03 16.80
N LYS A 120 -11.33 0.76 17.20
CA LYS A 120 -10.05 0.05 17.04
C LYS A 120 -9.66 -0.14 15.57
N HIS A 121 -10.62 -0.05 14.65
CA HIS A 121 -10.42 -0.15 13.21
C HIS A 121 -10.31 1.20 12.51
N ARG A 122 -10.37 2.31 13.26
CA ARG A 122 -10.24 3.66 12.73
C ARG A 122 -9.00 4.34 13.32
N VAL A 123 -8.31 5.09 12.49
CA VAL A 123 -7.12 5.85 12.88
C VAL A 123 -7.54 7.25 13.32
N GLN A 124 -6.89 7.80 14.34
CA GLN A 124 -7.14 9.20 14.72
C GLN A 124 -6.37 10.14 13.77
N PRO A 125 -6.88 11.36 13.52
CA PRO A 125 -6.14 12.39 12.78
C PRO A 125 -4.74 12.60 13.39
N GLY A 126 -3.71 12.54 12.54
CA GLY A 126 -2.30 12.67 12.95
C GLY A 126 -1.72 11.49 13.72
N GLU A 127 -2.45 10.39 13.93
CA GLU A 127 -1.92 9.20 14.59
C GLU A 127 -0.83 8.52 13.75
N LEU A 128 -1.01 8.39 12.43
CA LEU A 128 0.01 7.79 11.56
C LEU A 128 1.29 8.61 11.55
N ALA A 129 1.19 9.95 11.48
CA ALA A 129 2.35 10.84 11.57
C ALA A 129 3.14 10.70 12.88
N LYS A 130 2.48 10.36 14.00
CA LYS A 130 3.18 10.09 15.27
C LYS A 130 3.99 8.80 15.23
N TRP A 131 3.49 7.76 14.56
CA TRP A 131 4.19 6.48 14.45
C TRP A 131 5.27 6.49 13.36
N LEU A 132 5.03 7.20 12.26
CA LEU A 132 5.77 7.12 11.00
C LEU A 132 6.17 8.51 10.49
N GLY A 133 6.58 9.38 11.41
CA GLY A 133 6.98 10.75 11.11
C GLY A 133 8.48 10.99 11.20
N PRO A 134 8.90 12.27 11.10
CA PRO A 134 10.31 12.65 11.14
C PRO A 134 11.03 12.15 12.39
N ASP A 135 10.37 12.23 13.55
CA ASP A 135 10.90 11.79 14.84
C ASP A 135 11.17 10.28 14.91
N THR A 136 10.54 9.48 14.04
CA THR A 136 10.72 8.03 13.97
C THR A 136 11.50 7.57 12.74
N GLY A 137 12.11 8.51 12.00
CA GLY A 137 12.98 8.19 10.86
C GLY A 137 12.29 8.16 9.51
N TYR A 138 11.12 8.79 9.37
CA TYR A 138 10.36 8.82 8.12
C TYR A 138 10.14 10.24 7.60
N ASP A 139 10.15 10.39 6.28
CA ASP A 139 9.72 11.62 5.60
C ASP A 139 8.27 11.43 5.15
N ILE A 140 7.34 12.24 5.67
CA ILE A 140 5.93 12.20 5.27
C ILE A 140 5.77 12.97 3.96
N TRP A 141 5.27 12.29 2.93
CA TRP A 141 5.01 12.88 1.61
C TRP A 141 3.53 13.21 1.42
N TYR A 142 2.66 12.43 2.05
CA TYR A 142 1.21 12.60 1.99
C TYR A 142 0.58 12.17 3.32
N ASP A 143 -0.35 12.96 3.83
CA ASP A 143 -1.19 12.66 5.00
C ASP A 143 -2.45 13.50 4.88
N GLN A 144 -3.48 12.94 4.24
CA GLN A 144 -4.73 13.65 3.94
C GLN A 144 -5.93 12.76 4.24
N ILE A 145 -7.03 13.38 4.68
CA ILE A 145 -8.33 12.72 4.79
C ILE A 145 -9.05 12.89 3.47
N GLU A 146 -9.47 11.79 2.87
CA GLU A 146 -10.12 11.74 1.57
C GLU A 146 -11.40 10.92 1.62
N THR A 147 -12.35 11.28 0.78
CA THR A 147 -13.57 10.49 0.54
C THR A 147 -13.30 9.52 -0.61
N ILE A 148 -13.52 8.22 -0.39
CA ILE A 148 -13.35 7.18 -1.41
C ILE A 148 -14.66 6.89 -2.14
N GLU A 149 -14.64 6.00 -3.14
CA GLU A 149 -15.75 5.76 -4.07
C GLU A 149 -17.02 5.26 -3.39
N ASP A 150 -16.89 4.62 -2.22
CA ASP A 150 -18.02 4.16 -1.41
C ASP A 150 -18.55 5.21 -0.41
N GLY A 151 -18.05 6.45 -0.50
CA GLY A 151 -18.50 7.60 0.28
C GLY A 151 -17.89 7.68 1.68
N ARG A 152 -17.06 6.71 2.09
CA ARG A 152 -16.42 6.71 3.40
C ARG A 152 -15.13 7.52 3.42
N HIS A 153 -14.75 7.96 4.60
CA HIS A 153 -13.55 8.75 4.79
C HIS A 153 -12.39 7.87 5.27
N VAL A 154 -11.24 8.07 4.62
CA VAL A 154 -9.99 7.40 4.97
C VAL A 154 -8.90 8.44 5.14
N ASN A 155 -7.91 8.12 5.97
CA ASN A 155 -6.64 8.79 5.93
C ASN A 155 -5.76 8.08 4.90
N SER A 156 -5.40 8.80 3.84
CA SER A 156 -4.42 8.42 2.82
C SER A 156 -3.06 8.98 3.22
N PHE A 157 -2.14 8.08 3.51
CA PHE A 157 -0.83 8.37 4.08
C PHE A 157 0.27 7.73 3.25
N VAL A 158 1.29 8.52 2.92
CA VAL A 158 2.51 8.06 2.26
C VAL A 158 3.71 8.61 3.01
N ALA A 159 4.57 7.71 3.46
CA ALA A 159 5.84 8.06 4.07
C ALA A 159 6.98 7.26 3.46
N ARG A 160 8.17 7.87 3.44
CA ARG A 160 9.41 7.23 3.01
C ARG A 160 10.31 7.01 4.22
N LYS A 161 10.82 5.80 4.40
CA LYS A 161 11.84 5.53 5.43
C LYS A 161 13.14 6.23 5.04
N ARG A 162 13.75 7.00 5.94
CA ARG A 162 15.00 7.70 5.65
C ARG A 162 16.13 6.71 5.37
N MET A 163 17.03 7.11 4.48
CA MET A 163 18.27 6.36 4.24
C MET A 163 19.11 6.39 5.51
N VAL A 164 19.59 5.23 5.94
CA VAL A 164 20.67 5.18 6.92
C VAL A 164 21.96 5.36 6.14
N GLU A 165 22.52 6.56 6.20
CA GLU A 165 23.88 6.78 5.69
C GLU A 165 24.82 6.05 6.66
N LEU A 166 25.34 4.90 6.24
CA LEU A 166 26.40 4.23 7.00
C LEU A 166 27.58 5.17 6.98
N ALA A 167 27.86 5.81 8.13
CA ALA A 167 29.10 6.54 8.33
C ALA A 167 30.25 5.57 8.06
N VAL A 168 30.87 5.69 6.89
CA VAL A 168 32.13 5.03 6.59
C VAL A 168 33.15 5.74 7.48
N SER A 169 33.52 5.12 8.60
CA SER A 169 34.68 5.57 9.38
C SER A 169 35.90 5.62 8.46
N PRO A 170 36.66 6.73 8.46
CA PRO A 170 37.85 6.89 7.62
C PRO A 170 38.98 5.92 8.00
#